data_AF-F9NSA1-F1
#
_entry.id   AF-F9NSA1-F1
#
_cell.length_a   1.000
_cell.length_b   1.000
_cell.length_c   1.000
_cell.angle_alpha   90.00
_cell.angle_beta   90.00
_cell.angle_gamma   90.00
#
_symmetry.space_group_name_H-M   'P 1'
#
loop_
_entity.id
_entity.type
_entity.pdbx_description
1 polymer ?
#
loop_
_entity_poly.entity_id
_entity_poly.type
_entity_poly.pdbx_seq_one_letter_code
_entity_poly.pdbx_strand_id
1 'polypeptide(L)'
;MAVVIVDAAATIRLEEVWESTDDWRCREVGKHGSMACVSGDLSWRLEEYATAMGRVDDLLMASGVQRRIVYAPEGGPGKAGYLPVRTHVSTSSTAREWAGDLNAPLLGDNLLGVEDSTSSQCDGTVEILDDALVSVMDGQPLAPDSLRSMVAQVRACP
;
A
#
# COMPACT_ATOMS: atom_id res chain seq x y z
N MET A 1 -28.97 -47.65 14.66
CA MET A 1 -27.86 -46.96 13.98
C MET A 1 -27.99 -45.49 14.30
N ALA A 2 -27.05 -44.93 15.06
CA ALA A 2 -27.13 -43.57 15.58
C ALA A 2 -26.48 -42.60 14.57
N VAL A 3 -27.22 -41.57 14.17
CA VAL A 3 -26.72 -40.42 13.42
C VAL A 3 -26.19 -39.43 14.45
N VAL A 4 -24.90 -39.10 14.34
CA VAL A 4 -24.30 -37.99 15.08
C VAL A 4 -24.03 -36.89 14.07
N ILE A 5 -24.83 -35.83 14.15
CA ILE A 5 -24.55 -34.56 13.49
C ILE A 5 -23.56 -33.84 14.41
N VAL A 6 -22.37 -33.53 13.90
CA VAL A 6 -21.39 -32.70 14.60
C VAL A 6 -21.27 -31.40 13.84
N ASP A 7 -21.98 -30.39 14.33
CA ASP A 7 -21.68 -28.99 14.08
C ASP A 7 -20.29 -28.69 14.63
N ALA A 8 -19.35 -28.37 13.75
CA ALA A 8 -18.04 -27.84 14.11
C ALA A 8 -17.82 -26.52 13.38
N ALA A 9 -18.37 -25.45 13.94
CA ALA A 9 -17.89 -24.10 13.68
C ALA A 9 -16.47 -23.98 14.27
N ALA A 10 -15.46 -24.35 13.49
CA ALA A 10 -14.08 -24.11 13.83
C ALA A 10 -13.74 -22.64 13.54
N THR A 11 -13.84 -21.80 14.57
CA THR A 11 -13.19 -20.47 14.58
C THR A 11 -11.68 -20.68 14.64
N ILE A 12 -11.03 -20.65 13.47
CA ILE A 12 -9.56 -20.65 13.37
C ILE A 12 -9.07 -19.24 13.68
N ARG A 13 -8.54 -19.03 14.89
CA ARG A 13 -7.71 -17.86 15.21
C ARG A 13 -6.24 -18.21 14.92
N LEU A 14 -5.74 -17.60 13.85
CA LEU A 14 -4.37 -17.08 13.64
C LEU A 14 -3.23 -17.68 14.47
N GLU A 15 -2.44 -18.53 13.82
CA GLU A 15 -1.01 -18.28 13.63
C GLU A 15 -0.69 -18.69 12.20
N GLU A 16 -0.86 -17.75 11.28
CA GLU A 16 -0.40 -17.84 9.90
C GLU A 16 1.14 -17.74 9.91
N VAL A 17 1.79 -18.84 10.31
CA VAL A 17 3.22 -19.08 10.06
C VAL A 17 3.33 -19.36 8.56
N TRP A 18 3.37 -18.28 7.76
CA TRP A 18 3.57 -18.35 6.32
C TRP A 18 5.02 -18.70 5.99
N GLU A 19 5.21 -19.70 5.13
CA GLU A 19 6.48 -19.93 4.42
C GLU A 19 6.69 -18.80 3.39
N SER A 20 7.34 -17.74 3.86
CA SER A 20 8.01 -16.74 3.02
C SER A 20 8.98 -17.46 2.08
N THR A 21 8.96 -17.15 0.79
CA THR A 21 10.14 -17.37 -0.06
C THR A 21 11.27 -16.55 0.58
N ASP A 22 12.15 -17.17 1.36
CA ASP A 22 13.13 -16.48 2.25
C ASP A 22 14.09 -15.52 1.53
N ASP A 23 14.10 -15.47 0.19
CA ASP A 23 14.91 -14.53 -0.58
C ASP A 23 14.13 -13.24 -0.89
N TRP A 24 14.15 -12.30 0.05
CA TRP A 24 13.66 -10.93 -0.14
C TRP A 24 14.81 -9.94 -0.30
N ARG A 25 14.70 -9.06 -1.29
CA ARG A 25 15.63 -7.95 -1.50
C ARG A 25 14.92 -6.66 -1.14
N CYS A 26 15.39 -6.04 -0.07
CA CYS A 26 14.83 -4.80 0.45
C CYS A 26 15.79 -3.64 0.29
N ARG A 27 15.24 -2.44 0.08
CA ARG A 27 15.98 -1.19 0.06
C ARG A 27 15.22 -0.15 0.87
N GLU A 28 15.94 0.71 1.59
CA GLU A 28 15.33 1.86 2.22
C GLU A 28 14.77 2.83 1.18
N VAL A 29 13.59 3.37 1.46
CA VAL A 29 12.88 4.32 0.61
C VAL A 29 12.44 5.54 1.41
N GLY A 30 12.32 6.66 0.70
CA GLY A 30 11.99 7.95 1.29
C GLY A 30 13.01 8.41 2.33
N LYS A 31 12.64 9.44 3.09
CA LYS A 31 13.52 10.09 4.07
C LYS A 31 13.38 9.57 5.49
N HIS A 32 12.39 8.73 5.81
CA HIS A 32 12.12 8.30 7.18
C HIS A 32 12.50 6.83 7.50
N GLY A 33 13.14 6.13 6.57
CA GLY A 33 13.59 4.74 6.76
C GLY A 33 12.49 3.70 6.55
N SER A 34 11.53 3.99 5.67
CA SER A 34 10.63 3.00 5.06
C SER A 34 11.42 2.05 4.20
N MET A 35 10.81 0.94 3.79
CA MET A 35 11.48 -0.04 2.93
C MET A 35 10.58 -0.46 1.78
N ALA A 36 11.18 -0.66 0.62
CA ALA A 36 10.59 -1.37 -0.51
C ALA A 36 11.28 -2.72 -0.65
N CYS A 37 10.50 -3.80 -0.71
CA CYS A 37 10.99 -5.16 -0.82
C CYS A 37 10.40 -5.87 -2.03
N VAL A 38 11.24 -6.62 -2.74
CA VAL A 38 10.83 -7.50 -3.85
C VAL A 38 11.37 -8.89 -3.63
N SER A 39 10.74 -9.90 -4.24
CA SER A 39 11.29 -11.26 -4.29
C SER A 39 12.66 -11.25 -4.98
N GLY A 40 13.55 -12.16 -4.59
CA GLY A 40 14.87 -12.38 -5.20
C GLY A 40 14.80 -12.55 -6.72
N ASP A 41 13.77 -13.24 -7.22
CA ASP A 41 13.53 -13.43 -8.66
C ASP A 41 13.26 -12.11 -9.42
N LEU A 42 12.87 -11.07 -8.68
CA LEU A 42 12.55 -9.73 -9.18
C LEU A 42 13.55 -8.69 -8.67
N SER A 43 14.73 -9.10 -8.17
CA SER A 43 15.72 -8.18 -7.60
C SER A 43 16.14 -7.07 -8.58
N TRP A 44 16.07 -7.33 -9.88
CA TRP A 44 16.36 -6.37 -10.95
C TRP A 44 15.31 -5.24 -11.06
N ARG A 45 14.08 -5.44 -10.55
CA ARG A 45 13.06 -4.38 -10.42
C ARG A 45 13.24 -3.53 -9.16
N LEU A 46 14.06 -3.95 -8.20
CA LEU A 46 14.12 -3.31 -6.87
C LEU A 46 14.46 -1.83 -6.95
N GLU A 47 15.39 -1.43 -7.83
CA GLU A 47 15.81 -0.04 -7.93
C GLU A 47 14.69 0.88 -8.44
N GLU A 48 14.01 0.44 -9.51
CA GLU A 48 12.87 1.16 -10.10
C GLU A 48 11.73 1.29 -9.10
N TYR A 49 11.33 0.15 -8.51
CA TYR A 49 10.25 0.07 -7.54
C TYR A 49 10.56 0.88 -6.27
N ALA A 50 11.77 0.76 -5.71
CA ALA A 50 12.17 1.52 -4.53
C ALA A 50 12.23 3.04 -4.80
N THR A 51 12.63 3.44 -6.01
CA THR A 51 12.65 4.86 -6.39
C THR A 51 11.23 5.43 -6.49
N ALA A 52 10.32 4.70 -7.13
CA ALA A 52 8.91 5.08 -7.22
C ALA A 52 8.26 5.16 -5.83
N MET A 53 8.42 4.12 -5.01
CA MET A 53 7.88 4.10 -3.64
C MET A 53 8.52 5.15 -2.74
N GLY A 54 9.80 5.47 -2.93
CA GLY A 54 10.47 6.53 -2.15
C GLY A 54 9.88 7.92 -2.40
N ARG A 55 9.43 8.20 -3.63
CA ARG A 55 8.76 9.47 -3.95
C ARG A 55 7.39 9.56 -3.28
N VAL A 56 6.65 8.45 -3.29
CA VAL A 56 5.35 8.35 -2.60
C VAL A 56 5.53 8.43 -1.08
N ASP A 57 6.49 7.71 -0.51
CA ASP A 57 6.77 7.72 0.93
C ASP A 57 7.12 9.13 1.43
N ASP A 58 7.94 9.87 0.68
CA ASP A 58 8.26 11.27 0.98
C ASP A 58 7.00 12.16 0.97
N LEU A 59 6.09 11.96 0.01
CA LEU A 59 4.82 12.66 -0.05
C LEU A 59 3.90 12.28 1.12
N LEU A 60 3.80 11.00 1.47
CA LEU A 60 3.00 10.52 2.59
C LEU A 60 3.50 11.10 3.90
N MET A 61 4.81 11.12 4.12
CA MET A 61 5.42 11.77 5.27
C MET A 61 5.08 13.26 5.31
N ALA A 62 5.24 13.97 4.19
CA ALA A 62 4.89 15.39 4.10
C ALA A 62 3.39 15.65 4.31
N SER A 63 2.54 14.64 4.06
CA SER A 63 1.08 14.68 4.26
C SER A 63 0.63 14.25 5.66
N GLY A 64 1.58 13.91 6.55
CA GLY A 64 1.34 13.63 7.96
C GLY A 64 1.51 12.17 8.40
N VAL A 65 1.92 11.25 7.52
CA VAL A 65 2.18 9.86 7.90
C VAL A 65 3.47 9.78 8.72
N GLN A 66 3.37 9.33 9.97
CA GLN A 66 4.52 9.18 10.87
C GLN A 66 5.03 7.75 10.99
N ARG A 67 4.22 6.76 10.61
CA ARG A 67 4.59 5.34 10.67
C ARG A 67 5.50 5.00 9.50
N ARG A 68 6.55 4.23 9.79
CA ARG A 68 7.39 3.62 8.76
C ARG A 68 6.63 2.54 8.01
N ILE A 69 6.84 2.44 6.71
CA ILE A 69 6.11 1.54 5.83
C ILE A 69 7.06 0.49 5.25
N VAL A 70 6.59 -0.75 5.16
CA VAL A 70 7.19 -1.76 4.29
C VAL A 70 6.28 -1.97 3.10
N TYR A 71 6.71 -1.48 1.94
CA TYR A 71 6.08 -1.75 0.66
C TYR A 71 6.62 -3.07 0.15
N ALA A 72 5.75 -4.09 0.10
CA ALA A 72 6.16 -5.42 -0.34
C ALA A 72 4.97 -6.17 -0.96
N PRO A 73 5.21 -7.11 -1.88
CA PRO A 73 4.17 -8.04 -2.33
C PRO A 73 3.51 -8.82 -1.19
N GLU A 74 2.39 -9.47 -1.53
CA GLU A 74 1.83 -10.53 -0.68
C GLU A 74 2.90 -11.59 -0.38
N GLY A 75 2.93 -12.08 0.86
CA GLY A 75 4.00 -12.95 1.36
C GLY A 75 5.32 -12.23 1.69
N GLY A 76 5.45 -10.95 1.34
CA GLY A 76 6.62 -10.11 1.65
C GLY A 76 6.88 -9.90 3.15
N PRO A 77 8.10 -9.52 3.53
CA PRO A 77 8.53 -9.46 4.91
C PRO A 77 7.69 -8.46 5.72
N GLY A 78 7.24 -8.89 6.89
CA GLY A 78 6.77 -7.99 7.94
C GLY A 78 7.95 -7.53 8.81
N LYS A 79 7.93 -6.29 9.27
CA LYS A 79 8.92 -5.78 10.25
C LYS A 79 8.21 -5.09 11.41
N ALA A 80 8.53 -5.52 12.63
CA ALA A 80 7.98 -4.90 13.82
C ALA A 80 8.27 -3.39 13.83
N GLY A 81 7.23 -2.58 14.11
CA GLY A 81 7.32 -1.12 14.07
C GLY A 81 7.14 -0.50 12.67
N TYR A 82 6.85 -1.30 11.65
CA TYR A 82 6.47 -0.84 10.32
C TYR A 82 5.02 -1.23 10.01
N LEU A 83 4.34 -0.39 9.22
CA LEU A 83 3.06 -0.69 8.60
C LEU A 83 3.32 -1.47 7.30
N PRO A 84 2.80 -2.69 7.14
CA PRO A 84 2.88 -3.39 5.87
C PRO A 84 1.90 -2.77 4.87
N VAL A 85 2.39 -2.44 3.68
CA VAL A 85 1.57 -2.04 2.52
C VAL A 85 1.82 -3.05 1.41
N ARG A 86 0.75 -3.76 1.01
CA ARG A 86 0.84 -4.87 0.05
C ARG A 86 0.69 -4.34 -1.36
N THR A 87 1.79 -4.35 -2.11
CA THR A 87 1.81 -3.88 -3.50
C THR A 87 2.29 -4.99 -4.42
N HIS A 88 1.60 -5.18 -5.53
CA HIS A 88 1.87 -6.21 -6.51
C HIS A 88 3.08 -5.84 -7.38
N VAL A 89 4.20 -6.54 -7.19
CA VAL A 89 5.40 -6.41 -8.03
C VAL A 89 5.56 -7.68 -8.84
N SER A 90 5.53 -7.53 -10.16
CA SER A 90 5.71 -8.60 -11.14
C SER A 90 6.70 -8.19 -12.23
N THR A 91 7.06 -9.12 -13.11
CA THR A 91 7.96 -8.85 -14.25
C THR A 91 7.44 -7.74 -15.16
N SER A 92 6.11 -7.60 -15.29
CA SER A 92 5.45 -6.61 -16.15
C SER A 92 4.74 -5.50 -15.39
N SER A 93 4.78 -5.50 -14.05
CA SER A 93 4.09 -4.49 -13.25
C SER A 93 4.54 -3.08 -13.61
N THR A 94 3.60 -2.15 -13.57
CA THR A 94 3.77 -0.74 -13.91
C THR A 94 3.54 0.14 -12.69
N ALA A 95 3.99 1.40 -12.75
CA ALA A 95 3.70 2.39 -11.71
C ALA A 95 2.19 2.54 -11.44
N ARG A 96 1.34 2.36 -12.46
CA ARG A 96 -0.12 2.41 -12.31
C ARG A 96 -0.66 1.27 -11.46
N GLU A 97 -0.16 0.06 -11.66
CA GLU A 97 -0.53 -1.09 -10.81
C GLU A 97 -0.07 -0.85 -9.37
N TRP A 98 1.17 -0.38 -9.17
CA TRP A 98 1.69 -0.09 -7.84
C TRP A 98 0.92 1.02 -7.12
N ALA A 99 0.49 2.06 -7.85
CA ALA A 99 -0.31 3.15 -7.32
C ALA A 99 -1.70 2.67 -6.89
N GLY A 100 -2.36 1.85 -7.71
CA GLY A 100 -3.67 1.30 -7.39
C GLY A 100 -3.67 0.46 -6.10
N ASP A 101 -2.59 -0.24 -5.79
CA ASP A 101 -2.46 -1.02 -4.55
C ASP A 101 -2.33 -0.14 -3.28
N LEU A 102 -2.05 1.16 -3.44
CA LEU A 102 -2.05 2.11 -2.32
C LEU A 102 -3.45 2.55 -1.91
N ASN A 103 -4.48 2.25 -2.69
CA ASN A 103 -5.85 2.63 -2.35
C ASN A 103 -6.34 1.96 -1.06
N ALA A 104 -6.01 0.69 -0.82
CA ALA A 104 -6.40 -0.01 0.40
C ALA A 104 -5.88 0.70 1.67
N PRO A 105 -4.57 0.99 1.82
CA PRO A 105 -4.08 1.71 3.00
C PRO A 105 -4.51 3.18 3.05
N LEU A 106 -4.60 3.87 1.91
CA LEU A 106 -4.95 5.31 1.91
C LEU A 106 -6.43 5.55 2.20
N LEU A 107 -7.30 4.74 1.62
CA LEU A 107 -8.75 4.91 1.68
C LEU A 107 -9.37 4.07 2.80
N GLY A 108 -9.07 2.77 2.82
CA GLY A 108 -9.64 1.81 3.77
C GLY A 108 -9.07 1.95 5.18
N ASP A 109 -7.75 1.90 5.31
CA ASP A 109 -7.08 1.99 6.62
C ASP A 109 -6.94 3.45 7.12
N ASN A 110 -7.35 4.42 6.30
CA ASN A 110 -7.21 5.84 6.56
C ASN A 110 -5.79 6.22 7.01
N LEU A 111 -4.78 5.81 6.25
CA LEU A 111 -3.38 6.05 6.60
C LEU A 111 -3.07 7.54 6.85
N LEU A 112 -3.78 8.45 6.19
CA LEU A 112 -3.60 9.90 6.32
C LEU A 112 -4.42 10.53 7.46
N GLY A 113 -5.28 9.77 8.14
CA GLY A 113 -6.15 10.29 9.19
C GLY A 113 -7.07 11.42 8.71
N VAL A 114 -7.51 11.38 7.45
CA VAL A 114 -8.40 12.40 6.88
C VAL A 114 -9.85 12.06 7.20
N GLU A 115 -10.67 13.09 7.39
CA GLU A 115 -12.11 12.97 7.47
C GLU A 115 -12.71 13.04 6.07
N ASP A 116 -13.92 12.49 5.92
CA ASP A 116 -14.60 12.45 4.63
C ASP A 116 -14.99 13.89 4.22
N SER A 117 -14.86 14.18 2.93
CA SER A 117 -15.35 15.43 2.38
C SER A 117 -16.88 15.47 2.40
N THR A 118 -17.46 16.67 2.44
CA THR A 118 -18.92 16.86 2.23
C THR A 118 -19.28 16.98 0.75
N SER A 119 -18.32 16.78 -0.15
CA SER A 119 -18.52 16.89 -1.60
C SER A 119 -19.33 15.74 -2.17
N SER A 120 -20.20 16.03 -3.13
CA SER A 120 -21.03 15.04 -3.84
C SER A 120 -20.47 14.65 -5.22
N GLN A 121 -19.28 15.13 -5.58
CA GLN A 121 -18.69 14.86 -6.89
C GLN A 121 -17.74 13.65 -6.80
N CYS A 122 -18.23 12.51 -7.25
CA CYS A 122 -17.58 11.22 -7.03
C CYS A 122 -17.05 10.52 -8.27
N ASP A 123 -17.56 10.91 -9.43
CA ASP A 123 -17.16 10.30 -10.68
C ASP A 123 -15.67 10.56 -10.96
N GLY A 124 -14.93 9.49 -11.26
CA GLY A 124 -13.49 9.53 -11.57
C GLY A 124 -12.54 9.89 -10.41
N THR A 125 -13.01 10.04 -9.17
CA THR A 125 -12.16 10.49 -8.05
C THR A 125 -11.02 9.52 -7.73
N VAL A 126 -11.27 8.21 -7.78
CA VAL A 126 -10.23 7.16 -7.60
C VAL A 126 -9.21 7.23 -8.73
N GLU A 127 -9.64 7.38 -9.98
CA GLU A 127 -8.73 7.44 -11.13
C GLU A 127 -7.84 8.69 -11.07
N ILE A 128 -8.38 9.83 -10.61
CA ILE A 128 -7.61 11.06 -10.37
C ILE A 128 -6.55 10.84 -9.28
N LEU A 129 -6.89 10.14 -8.20
CA LEU A 129 -5.94 9.79 -7.14
C LEU A 129 -4.84 8.88 -7.68
N ASP A 130 -5.20 7.82 -8.40
CA ASP A 130 -4.24 6.89 -9.01
C ASP A 130 -3.29 7.61 -9.97
N ASP A 131 -3.81 8.44 -10.88
CA ASP A 131 -3.01 9.23 -11.82
C ASP A 131 -2.06 10.21 -11.12
N ALA A 132 -2.51 10.82 -10.02
CA ALA A 132 -1.68 11.70 -9.21
C ALA A 132 -0.53 10.92 -8.54
N LEU A 133 -0.81 9.73 -7.99
CA LEU A 133 0.20 8.85 -7.40
C LEU A 133 1.18 8.33 -8.46
N VAL A 134 0.71 7.96 -9.66
CA VAL A 134 1.58 7.60 -10.80
C VAL A 134 2.50 8.75 -11.17
N SER A 135 1.96 9.97 -11.28
CA SER A 135 2.75 11.16 -11.59
C SER A 135 3.84 11.40 -10.53
N VAL A 136 3.54 11.18 -9.25
CA VAL A 136 4.51 11.25 -8.15
C VAL A 136 5.57 10.15 -8.26
N MET A 137 5.18 8.91 -8.57
CA MET A 137 6.11 7.83 -8.85
C MET A 137 7.05 8.16 -10.01
N ASP A 138 6.57 8.88 -11.03
CA ASP A 138 7.37 9.38 -12.17
C ASP A 138 8.19 10.64 -11.84
N GLY A 139 8.05 11.19 -10.64
CA GLY A 139 8.86 12.29 -10.12
C GLY A 139 8.24 13.68 -10.27
N GLN A 140 6.96 13.76 -10.65
CA GLN A 140 6.23 15.02 -10.59
C GLN A 140 5.90 15.38 -9.15
N PRO A 141 6.00 16.66 -8.77
CA PRO A 141 5.63 17.10 -7.44
C PRO A 141 4.11 17.06 -7.25
N LEU A 142 3.66 16.64 -6.07
CA LEU A 142 2.28 16.81 -5.61
C LEU A 142 2.31 17.50 -4.25
N ALA A 143 1.45 18.50 -4.06
CA ALA A 143 1.34 19.17 -2.77
C ALA A 143 0.70 18.23 -1.73
N PRO A 144 1.22 18.18 -0.49
CA PRO A 144 0.66 17.32 0.55
C PRO A 144 -0.84 17.56 0.82
N ASP A 145 -1.27 18.82 0.84
CA ASP A 145 -2.67 19.18 1.04
C ASP A 145 -3.56 18.72 -0.13
N SER A 146 -3.02 18.65 -1.36
CA SER A 146 -3.73 18.12 -2.51
C SER A 146 -3.97 16.63 -2.36
N LEU A 147 -2.96 15.85 -1.92
CA LEU A 147 -3.15 14.42 -1.65
C LEU A 147 -4.23 14.21 -0.58
N ARG A 148 -4.14 14.93 0.55
CA ARG A 148 -5.14 14.85 1.62
C ARG A 148 -6.54 15.18 1.11
N SER A 149 -6.67 16.21 0.28
CA SER A 149 -7.95 16.60 -0.31
C SER A 149 -8.51 15.57 -1.28
N MET A 150 -7.67 14.94 -2.11
CA MET A 150 -8.07 13.87 -3.02
C MET A 150 -8.59 12.66 -2.24
N VAL A 151 -7.85 12.21 -1.22
CA VAL A 151 -8.26 11.08 -0.36
C VAL A 151 -9.57 11.38 0.37
N ALA A 152 -9.75 12.59 0.92
CA ALA A 152 -11.00 13.00 1.55
C ALA A 152 -12.19 13.01 0.57
N GLN A 153 -11.96 13.39 -0.69
CA GLN A 153 -12.99 13.36 -1.75
C GLN A 153 -13.35 11.94 -2.13
N VAL A 154 -12.37 11.07 -2.37
CA VAL A 154 -12.60 9.66 -2.72
C VAL A 154 -13.39 8.95 -1.62
N ARG A 155 -13.05 9.21 -0.35
CA ARG A 155 -13.74 8.59 0.79
C ARG A 155 -15.17 9.10 1.03
N ALA A 156 -15.50 10.29 0.55
CA ALA A 156 -16.86 10.81 0.57
C ALA A 156 -17.78 10.09 -0.44
N CYS A 157 -17.21 9.24 -1.29
CA CYS A 157 -17.93 8.56 -2.36
C CYS A 157 -18.35 7.15 -1.93
N PRO A 158 -19.66 6.86 -1.91
CA PRO A 158 -20.20 5.56 -1.51
C PRO A 158 -19.98 4.47 -2.56
#